data_AF-A0A0F9HRD8-F1
#
_entry.id   AF-A0A0F9HRD8-F1
#
_cell.length_a   1.000
_cell.length_b   1.000
_cell.length_c   1.000
_cell.angle_alpha   90.00
_cell.angle_beta   90.00
_cell.angle_gamma   90.00
#
_symmetry.space_group_name_H-M   'P 1'
#
loop_
_entity.id
_entity.type
_entity.pdbx_description
1 polymer ?
#
loop_
_entity_poly.entity_id
_entity_poly.type
_entity_poly.pdbx_seq_one_letter_code
_entity_poly.pdbx_strand_id
1 'polypeptide(L)'
;VKIGKPRKPRTTGEESQNHHFNGHVQQMAAHTGDYFDDMKRSLKIKAIAKGYPYKTNSFGKAVPTSESEASTVECAWLIDTAHEVASFLGVKLREE
;
A
#
# COMPACT_ATOMS: atom_id res chain seq x y z
N VAL A 1 -31.02 -9.15 -13.84
CA VAL A 1 -30.41 -9.12 -12.48
C VAL A 1 -28.93 -8.73 -12.63
N LYS A 2 -28.52 -7.54 -12.19
CA LYS A 2 -27.09 -7.19 -12.14
C LYS A 2 -26.50 -7.86 -10.90
N ILE A 3 -25.80 -8.98 -11.09
CA ILE A 3 -25.00 -9.62 -10.04
C ILE A 3 -23.85 -8.64 -9.75
N GLY A 4 -23.94 -7.87 -8.67
CA GLY A 4 -22.86 -7.00 -8.22
C GLY A 4 -21.58 -7.80 -7.98
N LYS A 5 -20.42 -7.23 -8.33
CA LYS A 5 -19.10 -7.89 -8.22
C LYS A 5 -18.91 -8.51 -6.82
N PRO A 6 -18.74 -9.85 -6.69
CA PRO A 6 -18.54 -10.47 -5.39
C PRO A 6 -17.04 -10.56 -5.07
N ARG A 7 -16.58 -9.63 -4.21
CA ARG A 7 -15.49 -9.69 -3.19
C ARG A 7 -14.80 -8.32 -3.09
N LYS A 8 -14.89 -7.55 -1.98
CA LYS A 8 -14.54 -7.79 -0.53
C LYS A 8 -13.11 -7.22 -0.25
N PRO A 9 -12.56 -7.20 0.98
CA PRO A 9 -13.06 -6.97 2.35
C PRO A 9 -12.03 -6.20 3.24
N ARG A 10 -12.36 -5.19 4.05
CA ARG A 10 -11.34 -4.66 4.99
C ARG A 10 -11.92 -4.24 6.34
N THR A 11 -11.20 -4.59 7.41
CA THR A 11 -11.37 -3.96 8.72
C THR A 11 -10.80 -2.54 8.63
N THR A 12 -11.54 -1.58 9.16
CA THR A 12 -11.07 -0.21 9.40
C THR A 12 -10.99 -0.04 10.91
N GLY A 13 -9.90 0.54 11.41
CA GLY A 13 -9.68 0.71 12.85
C GLY A 13 -8.26 0.35 13.25
N GLU A 14 -8.01 0.44 14.55
CA GLU A 14 -6.82 -0.11 15.22
C GLU A 14 -6.66 -1.60 14.83
N GLU A 15 -5.43 -2.07 14.68
CA GLU A 15 -5.09 -3.44 14.21
C GLU A 15 -5.52 -3.80 12.77
N SER A 16 -6.06 -2.85 11.98
CA SER A 16 -6.34 -3.11 10.57
C SER A 16 -5.06 -3.15 9.72
N GLN A 17 -5.05 -3.95 8.65
CA GLN A 17 -3.95 -3.96 7.66
C GLN A 17 -3.64 -2.57 7.09
N ASN A 18 -4.64 -1.68 7.01
CA ASN A 18 -4.43 -0.32 6.54
C ASN A 18 -3.75 0.54 7.62
N HIS A 19 -4.12 0.37 8.89
CA HIS A 19 -3.42 1.02 9.99
C HIS A 19 -1.95 0.56 10.03
N HIS A 20 -1.75 -0.75 9.97
CA HIS A 20 -0.43 -1.40 9.92
C HIS A 20 0.44 -0.88 8.76
N PHE A 21 -0.07 -0.92 7.53
CA PHE A 21 0.64 -0.38 6.36
C PHE A 21 0.99 1.10 6.53
N ASN A 22 0.05 1.93 6.99
CA ASN A 22 0.33 3.36 7.19
C ASN A 22 1.33 3.60 8.33
N GLY A 23 1.34 2.77 9.37
CA GLY A 23 2.36 2.79 10.42
C GLY A 23 3.76 2.57 9.84
N HIS A 24 3.91 1.55 8.98
CA HIS A 24 5.18 1.31 8.29
C HIS A 24 5.60 2.45 7.36
N VAL A 25 4.67 3.02 6.59
CA VAL A 25 4.94 4.20 5.75
C VAL A 25 5.47 5.35 6.61
N GLN A 26 4.84 5.62 7.76
CA GLN A 26 5.25 6.69 8.67
C GLN A 26 6.65 6.45 9.24
N GLN A 27 6.95 5.21 9.67
CA GLN A 27 8.26 4.85 10.19
C GLN A 27 9.36 5.03 9.11
N MET A 28 9.09 4.63 7.87
CA MET A 28 10.02 4.80 6.76
C MET A 28 10.21 6.28 6.40
N ALA A 29 9.12 7.04 6.25
CA ALA A 29 9.17 8.46 5.93
C ALA A 29 9.96 9.24 6.98
N ALA A 30 9.74 8.94 8.27
CA ALA A 30 10.49 9.55 9.37
C ALA A 30 11.99 9.19 9.33
N HIS A 31 12.33 7.97 8.89
CA HIS A 31 13.72 7.53 8.79
C HIS A 31 14.46 8.17 7.61
N THR A 32 13.82 8.27 6.44
CA THR A 32 14.45 8.80 5.22
C THR A 32 14.39 10.33 5.12
N GLY A 33 13.50 10.96 5.88
CA GLY A 33 13.20 12.40 5.76
C GLY A 33 12.23 12.72 4.62
N ASP A 34 11.60 11.71 4.01
CA ASP A 34 10.62 11.88 2.96
C ASP A 34 9.24 12.29 3.51
N TYR A 35 8.41 12.89 2.65
CA TYR A 35 7.01 13.10 2.96
C TYR A 35 6.24 11.77 2.96
N PHE A 36 5.35 11.62 3.93
CA PHE A 36 4.50 10.44 4.09
C PHE A 36 3.79 10.04 2.78
N ASP A 37 3.17 11.01 2.10
CA ASP A 37 2.41 10.75 0.88
C ASP A 37 3.29 10.33 -0.30
N ASP A 38 4.52 10.84 -0.39
CA ASP A 38 5.48 10.48 -1.43
C ASP A 38 6.03 9.07 -1.21
N MET A 39 6.34 8.72 0.05
CA MET A 39 6.74 7.37 0.43
C MET A 39 5.61 6.37 0.14
N LYS A 40 4.39 6.70 0.56
CA LYS A 40 3.18 5.89 0.31
C LYS A 40 2.96 5.66 -1.17
N ARG A 41 3.01 6.73 -1.98
CA ARG A 41 2.86 6.64 -3.44
C ARG A 41 3.93 5.75 -4.05
N SER A 42 5.19 5.90 -3.64
CA SER A 42 6.32 5.13 -4.15
C SER A 42 6.16 3.64 -3.88
N LEU A 43 5.74 3.27 -2.66
CA LEU A 43 5.43 1.89 -2.28
C LEU A 43 4.31 1.31 -3.13
N LYS A 44 3.21 2.04 -3.32
CA LYS A 44 2.09 1.59 -4.16
C LYS A 44 2.50 1.38 -5.62
N ILE A 45 3.34 2.27 -6.16
CA ILE A 45 3.87 2.12 -7.53
C ILE A 45 4.72 0.86 -7.63
N LYS A 46 5.61 0.59 -6.66
CA LYS A 46 6.41 -0.65 -6.64
C LYS A 46 5.54 -1.90 -6.51
N ALA A 47 4.49 -1.84 -5.69
CA ALA A 47 3.57 -2.96 -5.49
C ALA A 47 2.75 -3.32 -6.74
N ILE A 48 2.64 -2.43 -7.74
CA ILE A 48 2.01 -2.77 -9.03
C ILE A 48 2.67 -3.99 -9.67
N ALA A 49 3.99 -4.12 -9.56
CA ALA A 49 4.72 -5.26 -10.11
C ALA A 49 4.32 -6.61 -9.46
N LYS A 50 3.73 -6.58 -8.27
CA LYS A 50 3.21 -7.75 -7.54
C LYS A 50 1.70 -7.97 -7.71
N GLY A 51 1.05 -7.15 -8.53
CA GLY A 51 -0.38 -7.24 -8.78
C GLY A 51 -1.25 -6.27 -7.99
N TYR A 52 -0.66 -5.23 -7.35
CA TYR A 52 -1.47 -4.16 -6.76
C TYR A 52 -2.26 -3.42 -7.86
N PRO A 53 -3.57 -3.18 -7.67
CA PRO A 53 -4.43 -2.66 -8.72
C PRO A 53 -4.07 -1.22 -9.07
N TYR A 54 -4.13 -0.88 -10.35
CA TYR A 54 -3.89 0.47 -10.85
C TYR A 54 -4.86 0.82 -11.99
N LYS A 55 -4.98 2.12 -12.25
CA LYS A 55 -5.63 2.67 -13.44
C LYS A 55 -4.59 3.41 -14.27
N THR A 56 -4.79 3.51 -15.57
CA THR A 56 -3.92 4.31 -16.43
C THR A 56 -4.53 5.69 -16.61
N ASN A 57 -3.75 6.75 -16.36
CA ASN A 57 -4.22 8.12 -16.61
C ASN A 57 -4.13 8.50 -18.10
N SER A 58 -4.60 9.70 -18.45
CA SER A 58 -4.57 10.22 -19.82
C SER A 58 -3.16 10.35 -20.42
N PHE A 59 -2.12 10.33 -19.60
CA PHE A 59 -0.71 10.38 -20.01
C PHE A 59 -0.08 8.99 -20.12
N GLY A 60 -0.86 7.91 -20.03
CA GLY A 60 -0.34 6.54 -20.09
C GLY A 60 0.38 6.08 -18.83
N LYS A 61 0.38 6.86 -17.74
CA LYS A 61 1.05 6.48 -16.49
C LYS A 61 0.14 5.63 -15.62
N ALA A 62 0.73 4.58 -15.04
CA ALA A 62 0.06 3.77 -14.03
C ALA A 62 -0.13 4.59 -12.75
N VAL A 63 -1.38 4.69 -12.30
CA VAL A 63 -1.79 5.36 -11.07
C VAL A 63 -2.39 4.30 -10.14
N PRO A 64 -1.70 3.95 -9.04
CA PRO A 64 -2.18 2.94 -8.11
C PRO A 64 -3.56 3.30 -7.55
N THR A 65 -4.42 2.31 -7.38
CA THR A 65 -5.75 2.49 -6.81
C THR A 65 -5.65 2.86 -5.33
N SER A 66 -6.65 3.58 -4.81
CA SER A 66 -6.75 3.86 -3.37
C SER A 66 -6.71 2.56 -2.58
N GLU A 67 -6.04 2.57 -1.43
CA GLU A 67 -6.07 1.46 -0.47
C GLU A 67 -7.51 1.14 -0.11
N SER A 68 -8.39 2.16 0.03
CA SER A 68 -9.83 1.99 0.32
C SER A 68 -10.55 1.03 -0.63
N GLU A 69 -10.03 0.84 -1.84
CA GLU A 69 -10.60 -0.01 -2.88
C GLU A 69 -9.87 -1.37 -3.01
N ALA A 70 -8.77 -1.57 -2.29
CA ALA A 70 -7.99 -2.79 -2.31
C ALA A 70 -8.63 -3.90 -1.45
N SER A 71 -8.44 -5.14 -1.87
CA SER A 71 -8.73 -6.37 -1.14
C SER A 71 -7.63 -6.70 -0.13
N THR A 72 -7.90 -7.65 0.78
CA THR A 72 -6.93 -8.16 1.76
C THR A 72 -5.63 -8.65 1.12
N VAL A 73 -5.74 -9.35 -0.03
CA VAL A 73 -4.57 -9.88 -0.75
C VAL A 73 -3.75 -8.74 -1.34
N GLU A 74 -4.40 -7.73 -1.93
CA GLU A 74 -3.71 -6.55 -2.47
C GLU A 74 -3.06 -5.72 -1.36
N CYS A 75 -3.66 -5.64 -0.18
CA CYS A 75 -3.04 -5.02 1.00
C CYS A 75 -1.83 -5.81 1.51
N ALA A 76 -1.88 -7.15 1.48
CA ALA A 76 -0.71 -7.97 1.82
C ALA A 76 0.47 -7.65 0.88
N TRP A 77 0.22 -7.50 -0.43
CA TRP A 77 1.27 -7.08 -1.37
C TRP A 77 1.86 -5.70 -1.07
N LEU A 78 1.06 -4.76 -0.54
CA LEU A 78 1.58 -3.46 -0.09
C LEU A 78 2.49 -3.59 1.13
N ILE A 79 2.07 -4.38 2.13
CA ILE A 79 2.84 -4.61 3.35
C ILE A 79 4.15 -5.33 3.02
N ASP A 80 4.12 -6.39 2.23
CA ASP A 80 5.32 -7.10 1.77
C ASP A 80 6.28 -6.16 1.03
N THR A 81 5.74 -5.29 0.18
CA THR A 81 6.55 -4.26 -0.52
C THR A 81 7.14 -3.25 0.45
N ALA A 82 6.42 -2.87 1.51
CA ALA A 82 6.96 -2.01 2.56
C ALA A 82 8.12 -2.67 3.30
N HIS A 83 8.02 -3.96 3.66
CA HIS A 83 9.13 -4.69 4.29
C HIS A 83 10.35 -4.81 3.38
N GLU A 84 10.17 -5.12 2.10
CA GLU A 84 11.29 -5.19 1.15
C GLU A 84 12.00 -3.85 1.00
N VAL A 85 11.24 -2.76 0.87
CA VAL A 85 11.81 -1.42 0.74
C VAL A 85 12.45 -0.97 2.05
N ALA A 86 11.84 -1.24 3.19
CA ALA A 86 12.43 -0.97 4.50
C ALA A 86 13.76 -1.72 4.67
N SER A 87 13.81 -3.01 4.30
CA SER A 87 15.05 -3.80 4.33
C SER A 87 16.13 -3.19 3.43
N PHE A 88 15.77 -2.71 2.24
CA PHE A 88 16.70 -2.04 1.33
C PHE A 88 17.22 -0.71 1.90
N LEU A 89 16.37 0.05 2.57
CA LEU A 89 16.71 1.33 3.20
C LEU A 89 17.43 1.17 4.56
N GLY A 90 17.56 -0.06 5.07
CA GLY A 90 18.14 -0.30 6.40
C GLY A 90 17.19 0.04 7.57
N VAL A 91 15.88 0.16 7.29
CA VAL A 91 14.84 0.46 8.28
C VAL A 91 14.33 -0.84 8.90
N LYS A 92 14.40 -0.94 10.23
CA LYS A 92 13.71 -2.00 10.99
C LYS A 92 12.30 -1.53 11.33
N LEU A 93 11.32 -2.06 10.61
CA LEU A 93 9.91 -1.81 10.89
C LEU A 93 9.49 -2.47 12.20
N ARG A 94 8.61 -1.79 12.93
CA ARG A 94 7.93 -2.32 14.12
C ARG A 94 6.48 -2.58 13.74
N GLU A 95 6.01 -3.76 14.13
CA GLU A 95 4.59 -4.13 14.10
C GLU A 95 3.88 -3.34 15.21
N GLU A 96 2.83 -2.61 14.85
CA GLU A 96 1.91 -1.92 15.78
C GLU A 96 0.54 -2.61 15.73
#